data_AF-A0A819WCC6-F1
#
_entry.id   AF-A0A819WCC6-F1
#
_cell.length_a   1.000
_cell.length_b   1.000
_cell.length_c   1.000
_cell.angle_alpha   90.00
_cell.angle_beta   90.00
_cell.angle_gamma   90.00
#
_symmetry.space_group_name_H-M   'P 1'
#
loop_
_entity.id
_entity.type
_entity.pdbx_description
1 polymer ?
#
loop_
_entity_poly.entity_id
_entity_poly.type
_entity_poly.pdbx_seq_one_letter_code
_entity_poly.pdbx_strand_id
1 'polypeptide(L)'
;MINILSTWTLLGFIAVNILFLDRVKCIINWNGNNWAMSCDFRGNDLSNIRTSGELCGEKCAQTQQCTHFTWTQYNGGTCWMKSGTISKSDAFPTNDPTTMCGVVGVRDDTEWVRVWEDNFNWNGGVDPNKWDFDVGGNGWGNGEQQYYTNNRLENARCELFPSSTNGRLIVEARRENMANSQFTSARLKSKGKWTYGRLQIRAKLPDGRGLWPALWMLPEKQTYSNTYWPDNGEIDLMEQVGYDPLSIHATVHTQAYNHMRGNQPTNTVTVNDAVSNFKIYTLDWNVDKIEMFVGDDANPFAKSILVWKKEGDWTQWPFDKPFFVLINIAVGGS
;
A
#
# COMPACT_ATOMS: atom_id res chain seq x y z
N MET A 1 11.09 -71.25 6.98
CA MET A 1 10.65 -71.36 8.39
C MET A 1 10.17 -70.00 8.86
N ILE A 2 9.06 -70.03 9.58
CA ILE A 2 8.20 -68.95 10.02
C ILE A 2 8.93 -67.96 10.95
N ASN A 3 8.67 -66.66 10.78
CA ASN A 3 8.33 -65.78 11.90
C ASN A 3 7.62 -64.50 11.39
N ILE A 4 6.31 -64.49 11.57
CA ILE A 4 5.45 -63.30 11.62
C ILE A 4 5.23 -63.03 13.12
N LEU A 5 5.35 -61.77 13.53
CA LEU A 5 4.51 -61.06 14.53
C LEU A 5 5.20 -59.73 14.87
N SER A 6 4.64 -58.61 14.40
CA SER A 6 3.98 -57.59 15.23
C SER A 6 4.90 -56.98 16.30
N THR A 7 5.20 -55.69 16.25
CA THR A 7 4.28 -54.71 16.83
C THR A 7 4.61 -53.30 16.34
N TRP A 8 3.57 -52.61 15.91
CA TRP A 8 3.54 -51.17 15.71
C TRP A 8 3.48 -50.47 17.06
N THR A 9 4.21 -49.37 17.22
CA THR A 9 3.86 -48.30 18.17
C THR A 9 4.38 -46.98 17.61
N LEU A 10 3.63 -46.41 16.67
CA LEU A 10 3.69 -44.99 16.35
C LEU A 10 3.19 -44.21 17.58
N LEU A 11 4.03 -43.31 18.09
CA LEU A 11 3.61 -42.28 19.04
C LEU A 11 3.04 -41.08 18.27
N GLY A 12 1.72 -40.90 18.37
CA GLY A 12 1.11 -39.57 18.59
C GLY A 12 0.99 -38.60 17.41
N PHE A 13 -0.27 -38.47 16.97
CA PHE A 13 -0.96 -37.52 16.08
C PHE A 13 -0.58 -36.02 16.25
N ILE A 14 -0.71 -35.16 15.23
CA ILE A 14 -1.97 -34.57 14.77
C ILE A 14 -2.04 -34.57 13.23
N ALA A 15 -3.11 -35.13 12.68
CA ALA A 15 -3.60 -34.81 11.35
C ALA A 15 -4.82 -33.89 11.52
N VAL A 16 -4.69 -32.63 11.10
CA VAL A 16 -5.83 -31.71 11.02
C VAL A 16 -6.41 -31.84 9.62
N ASN A 17 -7.62 -32.39 9.52
CA ASN A 17 -8.53 -32.07 8.41
C ASN A 17 -9.59 -31.14 8.97
N ILE A 18 -9.47 -29.85 8.69
CA ILE A 18 -10.58 -28.91 8.86
C ILE A 18 -11.32 -28.91 7.53
N LEU A 19 -12.47 -29.58 7.52
CA LEU A 19 -13.45 -29.46 6.45
C LEU A 19 -14.46 -28.38 6.89
N PHE A 20 -14.35 -27.18 6.33
CA PHE A 20 -15.47 -26.25 6.35
C PHE A 20 -16.46 -26.72 5.28
N LEU A 21 -17.57 -27.33 5.71
CA LEU A 21 -18.75 -27.44 4.87
C LEU A 21 -19.44 -26.08 4.87
N ASP A 22 -19.02 -25.21 3.95
CA ASP A 22 -19.89 -24.11 3.56
C ASP A 22 -20.99 -24.68 2.68
N ARG A 23 -22.19 -24.11 2.76
CA ARG A 23 -23.28 -24.48 1.85
C ARG A 23 -22.73 -24.32 0.44
N VAL A 24 -23.11 -25.22 -0.46
CA VAL A 24 -22.92 -25.00 -1.90
C VAL A 24 -23.63 -23.69 -2.24
N LYS A 25 -22.91 -22.56 -2.16
CA LYS A 25 -23.30 -21.33 -2.84
C LYS A 25 -23.27 -21.73 -4.30
N CYS A 26 -24.44 -21.74 -4.93
CA CYS A 26 -24.54 -21.85 -6.38
C CYS A 26 -23.51 -20.90 -6.98
N ILE A 27 -22.55 -21.46 -7.71
CA ILE A 27 -21.44 -20.69 -8.27
C ILE A 27 -22.05 -19.83 -9.38
N ILE A 28 -22.10 -18.53 -9.14
CA ILE A 28 -22.37 -17.54 -10.19
C ILE A 28 -21.11 -17.46 -11.05
N ASN A 29 -21.23 -17.80 -12.33
CA ASN A 29 -20.13 -17.77 -13.27
C ASN A 29 -19.94 -16.35 -13.81
N TRP A 30 -18.99 -15.62 -13.24
CA TRP A 30 -18.64 -14.27 -13.66
C TRP A 30 -17.94 -14.27 -15.03
N ASN A 31 -18.36 -13.39 -15.93
CA ASN A 31 -17.85 -13.23 -17.29
C ASN A 31 -16.99 -11.97 -17.39
N GLY A 32 -15.66 -12.15 -17.34
CA GLY A 32 -14.76 -11.04 -17.01
C GLY A 32 -15.06 -10.51 -15.60
N ASN A 33 -14.15 -9.77 -15.00
CA ASN A 33 -14.18 -9.57 -13.56
C ASN A 33 -15.35 -8.73 -12.99
N ASN A 34 -16.42 -8.41 -13.73
CA ASN A 34 -17.43 -7.42 -13.29
C ASN A 34 -18.92 -7.78 -13.50
N TRP A 35 -19.30 -8.82 -14.26
CA TRP A 35 -20.73 -9.18 -14.43
C TRP A 35 -20.95 -10.68 -14.64
N ALA A 36 -22.18 -11.15 -14.46
CA ALA A 36 -22.58 -12.54 -14.68
C ALA A 36 -24.03 -12.65 -15.17
N MET A 37 -24.34 -13.77 -15.81
CA MET A 37 -25.73 -14.15 -16.14
C MET A 37 -26.37 -14.91 -14.99
N SER A 38 -27.69 -14.94 -14.98
CA SER A 38 -28.52 -15.67 -14.00
C SER A 38 -28.25 -15.24 -12.55
N CYS A 39 -28.09 -13.93 -12.32
CA CYS A 39 -27.80 -13.39 -10.99
C CYS A 39 -28.49 -12.05 -10.73
N ASP A 40 -28.64 -11.70 -9.45
CA ASP A 40 -29.24 -10.45 -9.00
C ASP A 40 -28.66 -10.01 -7.63
N PHE A 41 -28.93 -8.77 -7.25
CA PHE A 41 -28.62 -8.15 -5.96
C PHE A 41 -29.91 -7.68 -5.29
N ARG A 42 -30.01 -7.87 -3.96
CA ARG A 42 -31.25 -7.54 -3.23
C ARG A 42 -31.40 -6.02 -3.05
N GLY A 43 -32.49 -5.46 -3.57
CA GLY A 43 -32.94 -4.09 -3.28
C GLY A 43 -32.00 -3.00 -3.79
N ASN A 44 -32.02 -1.84 -3.13
CA ASN A 44 -31.14 -0.68 -3.37
C ASN A 44 -31.22 -0.04 -4.77
N ASP A 45 -32.37 -0.11 -5.43
CA ASP A 45 -32.55 0.54 -6.74
C ASP A 45 -32.45 2.07 -6.62
N LEU A 46 -31.39 2.62 -7.21
CA LEU A 46 -31.12 4.04 -7.34
C LEU A 46 -31.97 4.65 -8.47
N SER A 47 -32.01 3.98 -9.62
CA SER A 47 -32.78 4.40 -10.80
C SER A 47 -32.90 3.24 -11.80
N ASN A 48 -33.69 3.42 -12.86
CA ASN A 48 -33.76 2.46 -13.95
C ASN A 48 -33.80 3.15 -15.32
N ILE A 49 -33.30 2.45 -16.33
CA ILE A 49 -33.33 2.91 -17.72
C ILE A 49 -33.58 1.75 -18.67
N ARG A 50 -34.35 1.98 -19.73
CA ARG A 50 -34.54 1.01 -20.81
C ARG A 50 -33.28 0.97 -21.69
N THR A 51 -32.62 -0.18 -21.77
CA THR A 51 -31.38 -0.37 -22.53
C THR A 51 -31.13 -1.86 -22.76
N SER A 52 -30.21 -2.22 -23.66
CA SER A 52 -29.73 -3.59 -23.80
C SER A 52 -28.88 -4.00 -22.60
N GLY A 53 -28.80 -5.32 -22.35
CA GLY A 53 -27.98 -5.87 -21.26
C GLY A 53 -26.52 -5.43 -21.36
N GLU A 54 -25.94 -5.55 -22.55
CA GLU A 54 -24.55 -5.18 -22.85
C GLU A 54 -24.20 -3.73 -22.44
N LEU A 55 -25.17 -2.81 -22.51
CA LEU A 55 -24.97 -1.40 -22.17
C LEU A 55 -25.31 -1.07 -20.71
N CYS A 56 -25.90 -1.99 -19.94
CA CYS A 56 -26.36 -1.71 -18.58
C CYS A 56 -25.19 -1.37 -17.64
N GLY A 57 -24.06 -2.07 -17.76
CA GLY A 57 -22.86 -1.78 -16.98
C GLY A 57 -22.29 -0.38 -17.23
N GLU A 58 -22.21 0.03 -18.51
CA GLU A 58 -21.78 1.39 -18.87
C GLU A 58 -22.72 2.46 -18.32
N LYS A 59 -24.05 2.23 -18.40
CA LYS A 59 -25.05 3.15 -17.86
C LYS A 59 -24.94 3.31 -16.35
N CYS A 60 -24.72 2.21 -15.63
CA CYS A 60 -24.44 2.30 -14.20
C CYS A 60 -23.12 3.03 -13.93
N ALA A 61 -22.04 2.76 -14.67
CA ALA A 61 -20.75 3.46 -14.50
C ALA A 61 -20.85 5.00 -14.69
N GLN A 62 -21.72 5.44 -15.59
CA GLN A 62 -21.99 6.86 -15.87
C GLN A 62 -22.96 7.50 -14.85
N THR A 63 -23.61 6.68 -14.01
CA THR A 63 -24.60 7.15 -13.05
C THR A 63 -23.96 7.37 -11.69
N GLN A 64 -23.96 8.62 -11.23
CA GLN A 64 -23.39 8.99 -9.93
C GLN A 64 -24.00 8.14 -8.80
N GLN A 65 -23.15 7.56 -7.95
CA GLN A 65 -23.51 6.66 -6.84
C GLN A 65 -23.94 5.23 -7.23
N CYS A 66 -23.97 4.89 -8.53
CA CYS A 66 -24.24 3.51 -8.92
C CYS A 66 -23.01 2.64 -8.65
N THR A 67 -23.18 1.59 -7.86
CA THR A 67 -22.12 0.64 -7.49
C THR A 67 -22.35 -0.75 -8.06
N HIS A 68 -23.58 -1.06 -8.48
CA HIS A 68 -23.95 -2.33 -9.07
C HIS A 68 -25.25 -2.20 -9.85
N PHE A 69 -25.58 -3.21 -10.65
CA PHE A 69 -26.80 -3.23 -11.43
C PHE A 69 -27.37 -4.64 -11.54
N THR A 70 -28.65 -4.67 -11.92
CA THR A 70 -29.35 -5.85 -12.44
C THR A 70 -30.01 -5.46 -13.75
N TRP A 71 -29.88 -6.25 -14.79
CA TRP A 71 -30.61 -6.12 -16.04
C TRP A 71 -31.61 -7.25 -16.16
N THR A 72 -32.84 -6.93 -16.59
CA THR A 72 -33.91 -7.92 -16.83
C THR A 72 -34.62 -7.65 -18.15
N GLN A 73 -35.35 -8.65 -18.66
CA GLN A 73 -36.22 -8.55 -19.84
C GLN A 73 -37.44 -7.62 -19.65
N TYR A 74 -37.62 -7.04 -18.46
CA TYR A 74 -38.74 -6.17 -18.16
C TYR A 74 -38.82 -5.01 -19.18
N ASN A 75 -40.03 -4.77 -19.72
CA ASN A 75 -40.31 -3.75 -20.75
C ASN A 75 -39.38 -3.80 -21.99
N GLY A 76 -38.94 -5.00 -22.38
CA GLY A 76 -38.05 -5.19 -23.52
C GLY A 76 -36.60 -4.77 -23.23
N GLY A 77 -36.18 -4.88 -21.96
CA GLY A 77 -34.83 -4.64 -21.49
C GLY A 77 -34.73 -3.44 -20.55
N THR A 78 -34.64 -3.68 -19.25
CA THR A 78 -34.51 -2.65 -18.22
C THR A 78 -33.26 -2.89 -17.39
N CYS A 79 -32.43 -1.87 -17.27
CA CYS A 79 -31.28 -1.81 -16.38
C CYS A 79 -31.68 -1.13 -15.07
N TRP A 80 -31.64 -1.88 -13.98
CA TRP A 80 -31.88 -1.45 -12.61
C TRP A 80 -30.55 -1.11 -11.95
N MET A 81 -30.26 0.19 -11.89
CA MET A 81 -29.03 0.74 -11.32
C MET A 81 -29.19 0.86 -9.81
N LYS A 82 -28.19 0.41 -9.06
CA LYS A 82 -28.24 0.28 -7.60
C LYS A 82 -27.04 0.93 -6.93
N SER A 83 -27.21 1.36 -5.68
CA SER A 83 -26.18 2.02 -4.87
C SER A 83 -25.92 1.30 -3.56
N GLY A 84 -24.75 1.51 -2.96
CA GLY A 84 -24.38 0.95 -1.65
C GLY A 84 -23.15 0.05 -1.71
N THR A 85 -22.69 -0.40 -0.55
CA THR A 85 -21.49 -1.25 -0.41
C THR A 85 -21.85 -2.70 -0.70
N ILE A 86 -21.38 -3.23 -1.82
CA ILE A 86 -21.65 -4.60 -2.25
C ILE A 86 -20.37 -5.24 -2.81
N SER A 87 -20.31 -6.56 -2.77
CA SER A 87 -19.27 -7.39 -3.39
C SER A 87 -19.90 -8.46 -4.28
N LYS A 88 -19.10 -9.14 -5.09
CA LYS A 88 -19.56 -10.30 -5.88
C LYS A 88 -20.19 -11.39 -5.01
N SER A 89 -19.74 -11.54 -3.76
CA SER A 89 -20.23 -12.58 -2.86
C SER A 89 -21.64 -12.35 -2.32
N ASP A 90 -22.18 -11.15 -2.52
CA ASP A 90 -23.53 -10.74 -2.13
C ASP A 90 -24.56 -10.99 -3.25
N ALA A 91 -24.10 -11.28 -4.47
CA ALA A 91 -24.97 -11.68 -5.57
C ALA A 91 -25.60 -13.05 -5.27
N PHE A 92 -26.86 -13.23 -5.67
CA PHE A 92 -27.56 -14.51 -5.55
C PHE A 92 -28.04 -14.99 -6.93
N PRO A 93 -28.10 -16.31 -7.17
CA PRO A 93 -28.52 -16.86 -8.44
C PRO A 93 -30.02 -16.63 -8.68
N THR A 94 -30.40 -16.45 -9.94
CA THR A 94 -31.80 -16.37 -10.39
C THR A 94 -32.14 -17.54 -11.30
N ASN A 95 -33.42 -17.94 -11.32
CA ASN A 95 -33.91 -18.98 -12.24
C ASN A 95 -34.11 -18.48 -13.68
N ASP A 96 -34.06 -17.16 -13.90
CA ASP A 96 -34.14 -16.56 -15.24
C ASP A 96 -32.72 -16.50 -15.85
N PRO A 97 -32.47 -17.22 -16.96
CA PRO A 97 -31.16 -17.24 -17.61
C PRO A 97 -30.83 -15.95 -18.37
N THR A 98 -31.79 -15.05 -18.54
CA THR A 98 -31.62 -13.78 -19.25
C THR A 98 -31.30 -12.62 -18.32
N THR A 99 -31.53 -12.78 -17.01
CA THR A 99 -31.13 -11.80 -16.01
C THR A 99 -29.61 -11.71 -15.97
N MET A 100 -29.11 -10.49 -15.85
CA MET A 100 -27.68 -10.23 -15.74
C MET A 100 -27.44 -9.28 -14.58
N CYS A 101 -26.46 -9.55 -13.73
CA CYS A 101 -26.04 -8.61 -12.69
C CYS A 101 -24.58 -8.26 -12.85
N GLY A 102 -24.18 -7.10 -12.35
CA GLY A 102 -22.79 -6.71 -12.34
C GLY A 102 -22.48 -5.66 -11.29
N VAL A 103 -21.21 -5.58 -10.93
CA VAL A 103 -20.67 -4.56 -10.04
C VAL A 103 -19.93 -3.53 -10.88
N VAL A 104 -20.04 -2.26 -10.50
CA VAL A 104 -19.51 -1.13 -11.27
C VAL A 104 -18.87 -0.16 -10.31
N GLY A 105 -17.64 0.25 -10.61
CA GLY A 105 -16.85 1.00 -9.63
C GLY A 105 -16.28 0.15 -8.50
N VAL A 106 -16.50 -1.17 -8.51
CA VAL A 106 -15.47 -2.09 -8.01
C VAL A 106 -14.37 -2.04 -9.07
N ARG A 107 -13.33 -1.23 -8.84
CA ARG A 107 -12.05 -1.49 -9.50
C ARG A 107 -11.81 -2.97 -9.28
N ASP A 108 -11.56 -3.71 -10.34
CA ASP A 108 -11.02 -5.05 -10.24
C ASP A 108 -9.74 -4.96 -9.40
N ASP A 109 -9.89 -5.20 -8.11
CA ASP A 109 -8.90 -5.10 -7.05
C ASP A 109 -7.92 -6.27 -7.10
N THR A 110 -8.10 -7.16 -8.09
CA THR A 110 -7.18 -8.25 -8.39
C THR A 110 -6.07 -7.84 -9.35
N GLU A 111 -6.23 -6.78 -10.15
CA GLU A 111 -5.21 -6.34 -11.10
C GLU A 111 -4.65 -4.94 -10.76
N TRP A 112 -3.38 -4.93 -10.31
CA TRP A 112 -2.66 -3.70 -10.04
C TRP A 112 -2.30 -2.99 -11.34
N VAL A 113 -2.93 -1.83 -11.59
CA VAL A 113 -2.55 -0.93 -12.69
C VAL A 113 -1.40 -0.04 -12.22
N ARG A 114 -0.30 -0.03 -12.99
CA ARG A 114 0.81 0.89 -12.75
C ARG A 114 0.40 2.31 -13.14
N VAL A 115 0.26 3.19 -12.14
CA VAL A 115 -0.16 4.59 -12.33
C VAL A 115 1.01 5.59 -12.28
N TRP A 116 2.14 5.18 -11.69
CA TRP A 116 3.32 6.01 -11.56
C TRP A 116 4.54 5.12 -11.31
N GLU A 117 5.70 5.52 -11.83
CA GLU A 117 6.98 4.88 -11.54
C GLU A 117 8.14 5.87 -11.72
N ASP A 118 9.24 5.60 -11.03
CA ASP A 118 10.54 6.18 -11.35
C ASP A 118 11.65 5.15 -11.23
N ASN A 119 12.33 4.87 -12.34
CA ASN A 119 13.36 3.85 -12.42
C ASN A 119 14.78 4.44 -12.31
N PHE A 120 14.94 5.77 -12.31
CA PHE A 120 16.23 6.45 -12.15
C PHE A 120 17.31 6.02 -13.16
N ASN A 121 16.90 5.68 -14.40
CA ASN A 121 17.74 5.13 -15.46
C ASN A 121 18.58 6.20 -16.19
N TRP A 122 19.25 7.10 -15.46
CA TRP A 122 20.15 8.11 -16.00
C TRP A 122 21.23 8.50 -14.99
N ASN A 123 22.28 9.18 -15.45
CA ASN A 123 23.27 9.81 -14.58
C ASN A 123 22.94 11.31 -14.42
N GLY A 124 22.91 11.81 -13.19
CA GLY A 124 22.73 13.25 -12.94
C GLY A 124 21.78 13.57 -11.79
N GLY A 125 21.11 14.71 -11.88
CA GLY A 125 20.14 15.15 -10.87
C GLY A 125 18.83 14.37 -10.92
N VAL A 126 18.02 14.52 -9.88
CA VAL A 126 16.69 13.88 -9.78
C VAL A 126 15.68 14.61 -10.68
N ASP A 127 14.73 13.89 -11.28
CA ASP A 127 13.72 14.46 -12.19
C ASP A 127 12.84 15.49 -11.46
N PRO A 128 12.95 16.79 -11.79
CA PRO A 128 12.19 17.84 -11.12
C PRO A 128 10.70 17.81 -11.45
N ASN A 129 10.24 17.00 -12.42
CA ASN A 129 8.81 16.81 -12.68
C ASN A 129 8.18 15.76 -11.76
N LYS A 130 9.02 14.94 -11.10
CA LYS A 130 8.59 13.86 -10.21
C LYS A 130 8.88 14.14 -8.75
N TRP A 131 9.93 14.90 -8.46
CA TRP A 131 10.42 15.12 -7.10
C TRP A 131 10.67 16.59 -6.80
N ASP A 132 10.36 16.98 -5.57
CA ASP A 132 10.80 18.20 -4.91
C ASP A 132 11.75 17.85 -3.75
N PHE A 133 12.38 18.86 -3.16
CA PHE A 133 13.31 18.72 -2.03
C PHE A 133 12.85 19.56 -0.84
N ASP A 134 12.83 18.95 0.34
CA ASP A 134 12.75 19.70 1.60
C ASP A 134 14.16 20.18 1.97
N VAL A 135 14.31 21.46 2.32
CA VAL A 135 15.62 22.12 2.47
C VAL A 135 15.71 22.78 3.85
N GLY A 136 16.80 22.51 4.57
CA GLY A 136 17.03 23.08 5.90
C GLY A 136 17.64 22.10 6.90
N GLY A 137 18.01 22.60 8.08
CA GLY A 137 18.64 21.84 9.15
C GLY A 137 18.21 22.33 10.53
N ASN A 138 16.91 22.52 10.72
CA ASN A 138 16.30 23.01 11.97
C ASN A 138 15.96 21.88 12.96
N GLY A 139 16.47 20.65 12.73
CA GLY A 139 16.18 19.48 13.54
C GLY A 139 14.95 18.67 13.13
N TRP A 140 14.14 19.15 12.18
CA TRP A 140 13.05 18.40 11.53
C TRP A 140 12.05 17.70 12.47
N GLY A 141 11.88 18.24 13.68
CA GLY A 141 10.97 17.69 14.72
C GLY A 141 11.64 16.70 15.68
N ASN A 142 12.81 16.14 15.31
CA ASN A 142 13.46 15.04 16.03
C ASN A 142 14.88 15.37 16.52
N GLY A 143 15.30 16.64 16.50
CA GLY A 143 16.68 17.02 16.86
C GLY A 143 17.75 16.49 15.89
N GLU A 144 17.35 16.30 14.63
CA GLU A 144 18.21 15.81 13.55
C GLU A 144 19.38 16.77 13.26
N GLN A 145 20.56 16.22 12.96
CA GLN A 145 21.82 16.97 12.86
C GLN A 145 22.24 17.33 11.43
N GLN A 146 21.49 16.92 10.41
CA GLN A 146 21.80 17.22 9.02
C GLN A 146 21.11 18.47 8.50
N TYR A 147 21.73 19.08 7.49
CA TYR A 147 21.11 20.04 6.60
C TYR A 147 20.68 19.31 5.31
N TYR A 148 19.37 19.20 5.08
CA TYR A 148 18.87 18.72 3.79
C TYR A 148 19.10 19.78 2.71
N THR A 149 19.71 19.37 1.61
CA THR A 149 20.14 20.26 0.52
C THR A 149 19.12 20.31 -0.62
N ASN A 150 19.17 21.39 -1.41
CA ASN A 150 18.31 21.54 -2.58
C ASN A 150 18.95 20.92 -3.82
N ASN A 151 18.52 19.71 -4.21
CA ASN A 151 18.93 19.00 -5.43
C ASN A 151 20.46 19.03 -5.69
N ARG A 152 21.27 18.84 -4.64
CA ARG A 152 22.73 18.80 -4.73
C ARG A 152 23.18 17.38 -5.04
N LEU A 153 23.95 17.19 -6.11
CA LEU A 153 24.37 15.86 -6.61
C LEU A 153 25.11 15.03 -5.56
N GLU A 154 25.88 15.68 -4.70
CA GLU A 154 26.60 15.04 -3.60
C GLU A 154 25.66 14.37 -2.59
N ASN A 155 24.42 14.84 -2.46
CA ASN A 155 23.43 14.32 -1.52
C ASN A 155 22.27 13.57 -2.19
N ALA A 156 21.91 13.90 -3.43
CA ALA A 156 20.89 13.20 -4.21
C ALA A 156 21.25 13.20 -5.70
N ARG A 157 21.39 12.00 -6.28
CA ARG A 157 21.72 11.82 -7.70
C ARG A 157 21.22 10.49 -8.25
N CYS A 158 20.93 10.45 -9.53
CA CYS A 158 20.72 9.21 -10.26
C CYS A 158 22.05 8.69 -10.79
N GLU A 159 22.28 7.38 -10.65
CA GLU A 159 23.45 6.68 -11.16
C GLU A 159 23.02 5.40 -11.88
N LEU A 160 23.56 5.17 -13.09
CA LEU A 160 23.44 3.88 -13.76
C LEU A 160 24.27 2.80 -13.04
N PHE A 161 23.81 1.56 -13.07
CA PHE A 161 24.67 0.43 -12.70
C PHE A 161 25.79 0.28 -13.75
N PRO A 162 27.01 -0.15 -13.35
CA PRO A 162 28.09 -0.39 -14.28
C PRO A 162 27.65 -1.30 -15.44
N SER A 163 27.90 -0.86 -16.67
CA SER A 163 27.53 -1.58 -17.89
C SER A 163 26.03 -1.92 -18.01
N SER A 164 25.14 -1.11 -17.42
CA SER A 164 23.68 -1.29 -17.49
C SER A 164 22.97 -0.02 -17.96
N THR A 165 21.78 -0.21 -18.56
CA THR A 165 20.82 0.88 -18.79
C THR A 165 19.89 1.10 -17.59
N ASN A 166 19.92 0.20 -16.60
CA ASN A 166 19.20 0.38 -15.35
C ASN A 166 20.00 1.27 -14.39
N GLY A 167 19.30 2.08 -13.62
CA GLY A 167 19.91 2.96 -12.62
C GLY A 167 19.28 2.86 -11.25
N ARG A 168 19.67 3.81 -10.42
CA ARG A 168 19.23 3.95 -9.03
C ARG A 168 19.32 5.40 -8.61
N LEU A 169 18.46 5.79 -7.68
CA LEU A 169 18.67 6.97 -6.87
C LEU A 169 19.72 6.65 -5.79
N ILE A 170 20.70 7.54 -5.62
CA ILE A 170 21.57 7.61 -4.46
C ILE A 170 21.12 8.78 -3.61
N VAL A 171 20.77 8.50 -2.36
CA VAL A 171 20.67 9.50 -1.29
C VAL A 171 21.89 9.30 -0.39
N GLU A 172 22.65 10.36 -0.16
CA GLU A 172 23.92 10.29 0.54
C GLU A 172 23.99 11.34 1.66
N ALA A 173 24.08 10.85 2.89
CA ALA A 173 24.44 11.66 4.04
C ALA A 173 25.96 11.85 4.08
N ARG A 174 26.43 13.09 4.29
CA ARG A 174 27.85 13.43 4.32
C ARG A 174 28.19 14.20 5.58
N ARG A 175 29.39 13.98 6.10
CA ARG A 175 29.98 14.83 7.14
C ARG A 175 30.68 16.01 6.49
N GLU A 176 30.00 17.14 6.41
CA GLU A 176 30.53 18.39 5.90
C GLU A 176 29.78 19.56 6.54
N ASN A 177 30.47 20.68 6.71
CA ASN A 177 29.84 21.87 7.31
C ASN A 177 29.01 22.60 6.25
N MET A 178 27.72 22.77 6.51
CA MET A 178 26.83 23.56 5.66
C MET A 178 25.79 24.27 6.53
N ALA A 179 25.65 25.59 6.34
CA ALA A 179 24.90 26.45 7.25
C ALA A 179 25.34 26.21 8.72
N ASN A 180 24.41 25.91 9.63
CA ASN A 180 24.69 25.63 11.04
C ASN A 180 24.75 24.12 11.35
N SER A 181 24.98 23.28 10.34
CA SER A 181 24.99 21.82 10.45
C SER A 181 26.39 21.24 10.16
N GLN A 182 26.72 20.13 10.83
CA GLN A 182 27.95 19.35 10.60
C GLN A 182 27.76 18.20 9.59
N PHE A 183 26.51 17.99 9.16
CA PHE A 183 26.15 16.97 8.20
C PHE A 183 25.26 17.56 7.11
N THR A 184 25.33 16.99 5.91
CA THR A 184 24.37 17.23 4.83
C THR A 184 23.68 15.94 4.46
N SER A 185 22.48 16.03 3.90
CA SER A 185 21.76 14.91 3.32
C SER A 185 20.75 15.41 2.29
N ALA A 186 19.85 14.55 1.83
CA ALA A 186 18.69 14.93 1.04
C ALA A 186 17.40 14.32 1.60
N ARG A 187 16.30 15.06 1.45
CA ARG A 187 14.93 14.64 1.73
C ARG A 187 14.08 14.94 0.52
N LEU A 188 13.82 13.90 -0.27
CA LEU A 188 13.04 13.98 -1.49
C LEU A 188 11.56 13.82 -1.16
N LYS A 189 10.72 14.55 -1.89
CA LYS A 189 9.27 14.53 -1.79
C LYS A 189 8.65 14.31 -3.16
N SER A 190 7.78 13.32 -3.33
CA SER A 190 7.13 13.09 -4.61
C SER A 190 6.14 14.21 -4.95
N LYS A 191 6.09 14.61 -6.22
CA LYS A 191 5.04 15.49 -6.76
C LYS A 191 3.71 14.76 -6.93
N GLY A 192 3.79 13.46 -7.24
CA GLY A 192 2.65 12.57 -7.22
C GLY A 192 2.10 12.42 -5.80
N LYS A 193 0.77 12.32 -5.71
CA LYS A 193 0.03 12.08 -4.47
C LYS A 193 -1.01 11.02 -4.73
N TRP A 194 -1.20 10.11 -3.78
CA TRP A 194 -2.09 8.97 -3.95
C TRP A 194 -2.95 8.78 -2.72
N THR A 195 -4.18 8.32 -2.95
CA THR A 195 -5.04 7.76 -1.91
C THR A 195 -5.26 6.31 -2.27
N TYR A 196 -4.80 5.43 -1.38
CA TYR A 196 -4.77 3.99 -1.61
C TYR A 196 -3.83 3.57 -2.75
N GLY A 197 -3.54 2.28 -2.80
CA GLY A 197 -2.70 1.67 -3.80
C GLY A 197 -1.66 0.73 -3.21
N ARG A 198 -0.84 0.19 -4.12
CA ARG A 198 0.38 -0.53 -3.78
C ARG A 198 1.58 0.35 -4.10
N LEU A 199 2.42 0.62 -3.12
CA LEU A 199 3.71 1.26 -3.29
C LEU A 199 4.80 0.21 -3.08
N GLN A 200 5.70 0.07 -4.05
CA GLN A 200 6.88 -0.78 -3.93
C GLN A 200 8.13 0.06 -4.13
N ILE A 201 9.04 0.00 -3.16
CA ILE A 201 10.33 0.68 -3.22
C ILE A 201 11.43 -0.38 -3.14
N ARG A 202 12.23 -0.48 -4.20
CA ARG A 202 13.41 -1.33 -4.25
C ARG A 202 14.63 -0.56 -3.75
N ALA A 203 15.05 -0.82 -2.52
CA ALA A 203 16.14 -0.07 -1.88
C ALA A 203 17.15 -0.98 -1.18
N LYS A 204 18.40 -0.51 -1.12
CA LYS A 204 19.45 -1.04 -0.25
C LYS A 204 19.80 0.06 0.75
N LEU A 205 19.81 -0.27 2.04
CA LEU A 205 19.96 0.72 3.10
C LEU A 205 21.44 1.01 3.39
N PRO A 206 21.77 2.22 3.89
CA PRO A 206 23.11 2.50 4.40
C PRO A 206 23.40 1.71 5.68
N ASP A 207 24.69 1.45 5.91
CA ASP A 207 25.20 1.04 7.22
C ASP A 207 25.95 2.21 7.86
N GLY A 208 25.87 2.35 9.18
CA GLY A 208 26.55 3.40 9.91
C GLY A 208 25.75 3.93 11.10
N ARG A 209 26.32 3.79 12.29
CA ARG A 209 25.72 4.33 13.52
C ARG A 209 25.45 5.83 13.39
N GLY A 210 24.22 6.21 13.72
CA GLY A 210 23.75 7.60 13.63
C GLY A 210 23.05 7.92 12.30
N LEU A 211 23.05 7.03 11.32
CA LEU A 211 22.19 7.18 10.15
C LEU A 211 20.77 6.68 10.45
N TRP A 212 19.77 7.36 9.92
CA TRP A 212 18.37 6.97 10.01
C TRP A 212 17.71 7.13 8.62
N PRO A 213 17.86 6.13 7.73
CA PRO A 213 17.14 6.08 6.47
C PRO A 213 15.64 5.84 6.70
N ALA A 214 14.80 6.55 5.94
CA ALA A 214 13.35 6.41 5.99
C ALA A 214 12.73 6.41 4.58
N LEU A 215 11.75 5.52 4.39
CA LEU A 215 10.83 5.48 3.24
C LEU A 215 9.42 5.55 3.80
N TRP A 216 8.74 6.67 3.57
CA TRP A 216 7.55 7.01 4.34
C TRP A 216 6.64 7.94 3.54
N MET A 217 5.49 8.27 4.12
CA MET A 217 4.48 9.10 3.47
C MET A 217 3.83 10.08 4.44
N LEU A 218 3.56 11.29 3.95
CA LEU A 218 2.80 12.31 4.66
C LEU A 218 1.61 12.81 3.81
N PRO A 219 0.53 13.29 4.46
CA PRO A 219 -0.67 13.77 3.80
C PRO A 219 -0.40 15.07 3.05
N GLU A 220 -1.00 15.25 1.88
CA GLU A 220 -0.86 16.48 1.10
C GLU A 220 -1.35 17.72 1.87
N LYS A 221 -2.41 17.57 2.66
CA LYS A 221 -3.14 18.69 3.24
C LYS A 221 -3.50 18.44 4.70
N GLN A 222 -3.53 19.52 5.45
CA GLN A 222 -4.20 19.60 6.74
C GLN A 222 -5.71 19.62 6.54
N THR A 223 -6.37 18.48 6.75
CA THR A 223 -7.78 18.25 6.44
C THR A 223 -8.67 18.20 7.68
N TYR A 224 -8.24 17.55 8.76
CA TYR A 224 -9.16 17.21 9.86
C TYR A 224 -9.19 18.21 11.02
N SER A 225 -8.10 18.94 11.25
CA SER A 225 -7.98 19.87 12.37
C SER A 225 -7.08 21.05 12.03
N ASN A 226 -6.83 21.92 13.04
CA ASN A 226 -5.89 23.03 12.92
C ASN A 226 -4.41 22.62 13.11
N THR A 227 -4.15 21.34 13.35
CA THR A 227 -2.82 20.76 13.51
C THR A 227 -2.53 19.87 12.29
N TYR A 228 -1.36 19.98 11.68
CA TYR A 228 -1.00 19.13 10.54
C TYR A 228 -0.61 17.71 10.98
N TRP A 229 0.44 17.59 11.79
CA TRP A 229 0.89 16.32 12.34
C TRP A 229 0.61 16.25 13.85
N PRO A 230 0.11 15.12 14.39
CA PRO A 230 -0.14 13.84 13.73
C PRO A 230 -1.56 13.67 13.18
N ASP A 231 -2.37 14.72 13.24
CA ASP A 231 -3.81 14.67 12.98
C ASP A 231 -4.21 14.19 11.59
N ASN A 232 -3.33 14.37 10.60
CA ASN A 232 -3.60 13.99 9.21
C ASN A 232 -2.89 12.69 8.79
N GLY A 233 -2.19 12.04 9.71
CA GLY A 233 -1.55 10.74 9.50
C GLY A 233 -0.08 10.81 9.08
N GLU A 234 0.61 9.71 9.29
CA GLU A 234 1.95 9.38 8.76
C GLU A 234 2.02 7.87 8.55
N ILE A 235 2.65 7.44 7.45
CA ILE A 235 2.84 6.02 7.13
C ILE A 235 4.33 5.78 6.91
N ASP A 236 4.96 5.10 7.85
CA ASP A 236 6.38 4.77 7.81
C ASP A 236 6.52 3.34 7.31
N LEU A 237 6.65 3.19 5.99
CA LEU A 237 6.80 1.89 5.34
C LEU A 237 8.11 1.20 5.77
N MET A 238 9.17 1.98 5.94
CA MET A 238 10.48 1.49 6.33
C MET A 238 11.25 2.57 7.06
N GLU A 239 11.62 2.26 8.29
CA GLU A 239 12.66 2.98 9.02
C GLU A 239 13.70 1.99 9.53
N GLN A 240 14.94 2.46 9.60
CA GLN A 240 16.05 1.73 10.21
C GLN A 240 16.90 2.74 10.96
N VAL A 241 17.44 2.34 12.10
CA VAL A 241 18.40 3.13 12.86
C VAL A 241 19.75 2.46 12.80
N GLY A 242 20.79 3.20 12.40
CA GLY A 242 22.10 2.61 12.10
C GLY A 242 22.85 2.00 13.29
N TYR A 243 22.34 2.13 14.53
CA TYR A 243 22.86 1.36 15.67
C TYR A 243 22.31 -0.07 15.71
N ASP A 244 21.18 -0.32 15.07
CA ASP A 244 20.54 -1.63 14.90
C ASP A 244 20.21 -1.87 13.41
N PRO A 245 21.25 -2.02 12.55
CA PRO A 245 21.07 -2.05 11.11
C PRO A 245 20.35 -3.31 10.58
N LEU A 246 20.02 -4.27 11.44
CA LEU A 246 19.28 -5.46 11.02
C LEU A 246 17.77 -5.30 11.25
N SER A 247 17.34 -4.30 12.00
CA SER A 247 15.95 -4.08 12.36
C SER A 247 15.30 -3.08 11.42
N ILE A 248 14.23 -3.54 10.75
CA ILE A 248 13.35 -2.69 9.96
C ILE A 248 12.07 -2.44 10.74
N HIS A 249 11.75 -1.18 10.94
CA HIS A 249 10.54 -0.72 11.60
C HIS A 249 9.51 -0.31 10.55
N ALA A 250 8.25 -0.61 10.85
CA ALA A 250 7.09 -0.14 10.12
C ALA A 250 6.12 0.47 11.12
N THR A 251 5.69 1.71 10.88
CA THR A 251 4.92 2.49 11.86
C THR A 251 3.80 3.26 11.17
N VAL A 252 2.74 3.54 11.90
CA VAL A 252 1.71 4.52 11.49
C VAL A 252 1.53 5.52 12.62
N HIS A 253 1.42 6.80 12.29
CA HIS A 253 1.07 7.84 13.26
C HIS A 253 -0.27 8.47 12.91
N THR A 254 -1.05 8.79 13.94
CA THR A 254 -2.38 9.40 13.88
C THR A 254 -2.56 10.31 15.11
N GLN A 255 -3.65 11.06 15.14
CA GLN A 255 -4.00 11.89 16.31
C GLN A 255 -4.04 11.06 17.60
N ALA A 256 -4.72 9.90 17.55
CA ALA A 256 -4.93 9.02 18.68
C ALA A 256 -3.70 8.16 19.02
N TYR A 257 -2.92 7.78 17.99
CA TYR A 257 -1.78 6.89 18.11
C TYR A 257 -0.51 7.50 17.51
N ASN A 258 0.41 8.01 18.34
CA ASN A 258 1.65 8.64 17.86
C ASN A 258 2.79 8.55 18.88
N HIS A 259 4.01 8.85 18.43
CA HIS A 259 5.22 8.70 19.25
C HIS A 259 5.25 9.61 20.48
N MET A 260 4.60 10.78 20.45
CA MET A 260 4.51 11.65 21.64
C MET A 260 3.69 11.02 22.76
N ARG A 261 2.79 10.08 22.41
CA ARG A 261 1.98 9.31 23.36
C ARG A 261 2.57 7.92 23.66
N GLY A 262 3.54 7.46 22.88
CA GLY A 262 4.16 6.14 23.01
C GLY A 262 3.21 4.97 22.71
N ASN A 263 2.18 5.19 21.90
CA ASN A 263 1.14 4.21 21.58
C ASN A 263 0.91 4.04 20.08
N GLN A 264 1.83 4.51 19.24
CA GLN A 264 1.78 4.32 17.79
C GLN A 264 1.77 2.82 17.44
N PRO A 265 0.99 2.38 16.44
CA PRO A 265 1.09 1.02 15.97
C PRO A 265 2.39 0.88 15.20
N THR A 266 3.23 0.00 15.71
CA THR A 266 4.55 -0.25 15.15
C THR A 266 4.87 -1.73 15.28
N ASN A 267 5.64 -2.25 14.34
CA ASN A 267 6.24 -3.56 14.46
C ASN A 267 7.63 -3.56 13.84
N THR A 268 8.46 -4.50 14.24
CA THR A 268 9.86 -4.60 13.80
C THR A 268 10.14 -5.99 13.30
N VAL A 269 10.93 -6.07 12.23
CA VAL A 269 11.41 -7.34 11.70
C VAL A 269 12.91 -7.30 11.45
N THR A 270 13.58 -8.41 11.75
CA THR A 270 14.99 -8.59 11.36
C THR A 270 15.10 -8.90 9.86
N VAL A 271 15.97 -8.17 9.16
CA VAL A 271 16.34 -8.36 7.74
C VAL A 271 17.87 -8.32 7.63
N ASN A 272 18.50 -9.49 7.71
CA ASN A 272 19.95 -9.62 7.90
C ASN A 272 20.82 -9.00 6.80
N ASP A 273 20.27 -8.80 5.61
CA ASP A 273 21.00 -8.36 4.43
C ASP A 273 20.41 -7.07 3.81
N ALA A 274 19.65 -6.28 4.59
CA ALA A 274 19.09 -5.00 4.14
C ALA A 274 20.17 -3.95 3.76
N VAL A 275 21.35 -4.03 4.38
CA VAL A 275 22.49 -3.13 4.11
C VAL A 275 23.38 -3.61 2.96
N SER A 276 23.36 -4.90 2.64
CA SER A 276 24.22 -5.51 1.62
C SER A 276 23.48 -5.74 0.30
N ASN A 277 22.17 -5.98 0.33
CA ASN A 277 21.34 -6.32 -0.82
C ASN A 277 20.14 -5.38 -0.98
N PHE A 278 19.67 -5.23 -2.21
CA PHE A 278 18.39 -4.59 -2.46
C PHE A 278 17.25 -5.44 -1.91
N LYS A 279 16.28 -4.78 -1.29
CA LYS A 279 15.01 -5.33 -0.81
C LYS A 279 13.85 -4.59 -1.43
N ILE A 280 12.69 -5.24 -1.49
CA ILE A 280 11.43 -4.62 -1.87
C ILE A 280 10.65 -4.33 -0.61
N TYR A 281 10.46 -3.05 -0.30
CA TYR A 281 9.55 -2.58 0.75
C TYR A 281 8.21 -2.32 0.09
N THR A 282 7.17 -3.05 0.52
CA THR A 282 5.83 -2.98 -0.09
C THR A 282 4.81 -2.45 0.90
N LEU A 283 4.09 -1.40 0.52
CA LEU A 283 2.89 -0.92 1.19
C LEU A 283 1.67 -1.31 0.36
N ASP A 284 0.73 -2.04 0.95
CA ASP A 284 -0.63 -2.19 0.46
C ASP A 284 -1.57 -1.37 1.33
N TRP A 285 -2.14 -0.32 0.75
CA TRP A 285 -3.02 0.61 1.46
C TRP A 285 -4.36 0.71 0.75
N ASN A 286 -5.44 0.44 1.47
CA ASN A 286 -6.80 0.58 0.97
C ASN A 286 -7.71 1.20 2.04
N VAL A 287 -9.02 1.20 1.77
CA VAL A 287 -10.02 1.81 2.66
C VAL A 287 -10.16 1.08 4.01
N ASP A 288 -9.77 -0.19 4.08
CA ASP A 288 -9.99 -1.06 5.23
C ASP A 288 -8.72 -1.32 6.04
N LYS A 289 -7.54 -1.25 5.42
CA LYS A 289 -6.27 -1.60 6.06
C LYS A 289 -5.03 -1.02 5.36
N ILE A 290 -3.95 -0.99 6.14
CA ILE A 290 -2.57 -0.72 5.74
C ILE A 290 -1.77 -1.97 6.07
N GLU A 291 -1.08 -2.51 5.08
CA GLU A 291 -0.22 -3.68 5.22
C GLU A 291 1.17 -3.36 4.68
N MET A 292 2.20 -3.68 5.45
CA MET A 292 3.58 -3.37 5.13
C MET A 292 4.42 -4.63 5.14
N PHE A 293 5.23 -4.80 4.11
CA PHE A 293 6.02 -5.99 3.86
C PHE A 293 7.45 -5.63 3.47
N VAL A 294 8.35 -6.59 3.70
CA VAL A 294 9.69 -6.59 3.13
C VAL A 294 9.99 -7.92 2.46
N GLY A 295 10.60 -7.87 1.29
CA GLY A 295 10.98 -9.03 0.50
C GLY A 295 12.10 -8.72 -0.47
N ASP A 296 12.14 -9.45 -1.57
CA ASP A 296 13.11 -9.28 -2.65
C ASP A 296 12.42 -9.35 -4.02
N ASP A 297 13.21 -9.31 -5.10
CA ASP A 297 12.70 -9.35 -6.47
C ASP A 297 11.91 -10.65 -6.78
N ALA A 298 12.18 -11.75 -6.07
CA ALA A 298 11.49 -13.02 -6.28
C ALA A 298 10.18 -13.11 -5.47
N ASN A 299 10.17 -12.56 -4.25
CA ASN A 299 8.98 -12.47 -3.42
C ASN A 299 8.93 -11.13 -2.66
N PRO A 300 8.26 -10.10 -3.20
CA PRO A 300 8.10 -8.80 -2.54
C PRO A 300 7.30 -8.82 -1.23
N PHE A 301 6.58 -9.91 -0.94
CA PHE A 301 5.72 -10.10 0.23
C PHE A 301 6.29 -11.13 1.21
N ALA A 302 7.58 -11.46 1.10
CA ALA A 302 8.20 -12.55 1.86
C ALA A 302 7.99 -12.44 3.37
N LYS A 303 8.00 -11.22 3.91
CA LYS A 303 7.80 -10.98 5.34
C LYS A 303 6.82 -9.83 5.58
N SER A 304 5.70 -10.15 6.22
CA SER A 304 4.78 -9.14 6.78
C SER A 304 5.44 -8.47 7.98
N ILE A 305 5.44 -7.13 8.00
CA ILE A 305 5.93 -6.32 9.10
C ILE A 305 4.75 -5.87 9.96
N LEU A 306 3.82 -5.11 9.36
CA LEU A 306 2.68 -4.51 10.06
C LEU A 306 1.40 -4.72 9.26
N VAL A 307 0.30 -5.03 9.95
CA VAL A 307 -1.06 -5.01 9.42
C VAL A 307 -1.90 -4.16 10.38
N TRP A 308 -2.33 -2.99 9.91
CA TRP A 308 -3.17 -2.06 10.67
C TRP A 308 -4.53 -1.97 9.99
N LYS A 309 -5.60 -2.34 10.71
CA LYS A 309 -6.97 -2.31 10.20
C LYS A 309 -7.66 -1.03 10.62
N LYS A 310 -8.57 -0.54 9.77
CA LYS A 310 -9.37 0.65 10.06
C LYS A 310 -10.28 0.42 11.25
N GLU A 311 -10.16 1.32 12.21
CA GLU A 311 -11.04 1.45 13.37
C GLU A 311 -11.36 2.93 13.60
N GLY A 312 -12.56 3.18 14.15
CA GLY A 312 -13.01 4.50 14.56
C GLY A 312 -13.10 5.55 13.44
N ASP A 313 -12.92 6.81 13.86
CA ASP A 313 -12.99 8.00 13.01
C ASP A 313 -11.60 8.47 12.55
N TRP A 314 -11.52 9.68 11.99
CA TRP A 314 -10.27 10.25 11.48
C TRP A 314 -9.15 10.37 12.52
N THR A 315 -9.48 10.43 13.82
CA THR A 315 -8.46 10.49 14.88
C THR A 315 -7.64 9.20 14.95
N GLN A 316 -8.24 8.08 14.55
CA GLN A 316 -7.64 6.74 14.51
C GLN A 316 -7.30 6.30 13.08
N TRP A 317 -8.01 6.82 12.07
CA TRP A 317 -7.83 6.52 10.66
C TRP A 317 -7.93 7.76 9.76
N PRO A 318 -6.89 8.58 9.65
CA PRO A 318 -6.83 9.72 8.72
C PRO A 318 -6.37 9.31 7.30
N PHE A 319 -6.24 8.01 7.02
CA PHE A 319 -5.65 7.47 5.79
C PHE A 319 -6.68 7.33 4.66
N ASP A 320 -7.45 8.39 4.40
CA ASP A 320 -8.46 8.49 3.34
C ASP A 320 -8.31 9.79 2.52
N LYS A 321 -7.09 10.36 2.51
CA LYS A 321 -6.71 11.56 1.74
C LYS A 321 -5.45 11.29 0.92
N PRO A 322 -5.07 12.19 0.00
CA PRO A 322 -3.84 12.00 -0.78
C PRO A 322 -2.59 12.14 0.08
N PHE A 323 -1.65 11.21 -0.06
CA PHE A 323 -0.34 11.22 0.58
C PHE A 323 0.75 11.28 -0.50
N PHE A 324 1.85 11.97 -0.21
CA PHE A 324 3.06 11.96 -1.03
C PHE A 324 4.14 11.09 -0.36
N VAL A 325 5.07 10.57 -1.17
CA VAL A 325 6.19 9.74 -0.72
C VAL A 325 7.38 10.62 -0.34
N LEU A 326 8.06 10.23 0.74
CA LEU A 326 9.29 10.82 1.25
C LEU A 326 10.41 9.78 1.26
N ILE A 327 11.61 10.22 0.86
CA ILE A 327 12.85 9.42 0.90
C ILE A 327 13.95 10.30 1.50
N ASN A 328 14.56 9.87 2.60
CA ASN A 328 15.67 10.59 3.22
C ASN A 328 16.60 9.68 4.00
N ILE A 329 17.75 10.24 4.37
CA ILE A 329 18.63 9.73 5.42
C ILE A 329 18.83 10.85 6.42
N ALA A 330 18.22 10.74 7.61
CA ALA A 330 18.54 11.63 8.72
C ALA A 330 19.87 11.21 9.37
N VAL A 331 20.47 12.15 10.12
CA VAL A 331 21.70 11.92 10.88
C VAL A 331 21.47 12.35 12.33
N GLY A 332 21.71 11.44 13.28
CA GLY A 332 21.41 11.66 14.69
C GLY A 332 19.91 11.57 14.97
N GLY A 333 19.39 12.53 15.73
CA GLY A 333 18.02 12.51 16.25
C GLY A 333 17.94 11.98 17.68
N SER A 334 16.78 12.17 18.32
CA SER A 334 16.49 11.84 19.72
C SER A 334 15.50 10.70 19.89
#